data_AF-A0AAW0J6P0-F1
#
_entry.id   AF-A0AAW0J6P0-F1
#
_cell.length_a   1.000
_cell.length_b   1.000
_cell.length_c   1.000
_cell.angle_alpha   90.00
_cell.angle_beta   90.00
_cell.angle_gamma   90.00
#
_symmetry.space_group_name_H-M   'P 1'
#
loop_
_entity.id
_entity.type
_entity.pdbx_description
1 polymer ?
#
loop_
_entity_poly.entity_id
_entity_poly.type
_entity_poly.pdbx_seq_one_letter_code
_entity_poly.pdbx_strand_id
1 'polypeptide(L)'
;MRLLVVHETQLAIYDASKMDRIRQWVPQDALSAPISYAAYSCNSQLVYATFYDGNIGVFDADSLRLRCRIAPSAYLSQAALNGSQSVHPLVVAANPLDPNQFAVGLTDGSVKVIEPTESEGKWGSSPPMDNGILNGRTASSSTTSNHTPDQTQR
;
A
#
# COMPACT_ATOMS: atom_id res chain seq x y z
N MET A 1 -4.41 14.87 -17.49
CA MET A 1 -3.28 15.10 -16.56
C MET A 1 -3.79 14.84 -15.15
N ARG A 2 -3.07 14.06 -14.34
CA ARG A 2 -3.47 13.78 -12.95
C ARG A 2 -2.65 14.64 -12.00
N LEU A 3 -3.31 15.34 -11.09
CA LEU A 3 -2.69 16.17 -10.08
C LEU A 3 -2.72 15.44 -8.74
N LEU A 4 -1.56 15.19 -8.14
CA LEU A 4 -1.46 14.72 -6.77
C LEU A 4 -1.58 15.91 -5.82
N VAL A 5 -2.52 15.82 -4.90
CA VAL A 5 -2.70 16.78 -3.80
C VAL A 5 -2.31 16.07 -2.51
N VAL A 6 -1.39 16.70 -1.78
CA VAL A 6 -0.86 16.20 -0.52
C VAL A 6 -1.30 17.12 0.59
N HIS A 7 -1.97 16.57 1.59
CA HIS A 7 -2.35 17.26 2.81
C HIS A 7 -1.98 16.35 3.98
N GLU A 8 -1.71 16.92 5.15
CA GLU A 8 -1.32 16.15 6.34
C GLU A 8 -2.34 15.05 6.71
N THR A 9 -3.61 15.22 6.36
CA THR A 9 -4.71 14.28 6.65
C THR A 9 -5.19 13.48 5.45
N GLN A 10 -4.66 13.69 4.24
CA GLN A 10 -5.13 12.98 3.05
C GLN A 10 -4.18 13.07 1.85
N LEU A 11 -4.19 12.02 1.04
CA LEU A 11 -3.74 12.05 -0.34
C LEU A 11 -4.96 12.09 -1.26
N ALA A 12 -4.89 12.86 -2.33
CA ALA A 12 -5.93 12.86 -3.34
C ALA A 12 -5.34 13.01 -4.74
N ILE A 13 -6.00 12.38 -5.71
CA ILE A 13 -5.65 12.51 -7.13
C ILE A 13 -6.83 13.16 -7.84
N TYR A 14 -6.55 14.26 -8.55
CA TYR A 14 -7.53 15.02 -9.30
C TYR A 14 -7.31 14.91 -10.80
N ASP A 15 -8.39 14.99 -11.57
CA ASP A 15 -8.31 15.36 -12.98
C ASP A 15 -8.00 16.85 -13.04
N ALA A 16 -6.80 17.22 -13.46
CA ALA A 16 -6.35 18.60 -13.46
C ALA A 16 -7.15 19.50 -14.43
N SER A 17 -7.76 18.92 -15.48
CA SER A 17 -8.52 19.70 -16.47
C SER A 17 -9.91 20.10 -15.97
N LYS A 18 -10.50 19.27 -15.10
CA LYS A 18 -11.84 19.48 -14.54
C LYS A 18 -11.84 19.91 -13.08
N MET A 19 -10.70 19.78 -12.40
CA MET A 19 -10.57 19.89 -10.94
C MET A 19 -11.49 18.91 -10.18
N ASP A 20 -11.77 17.77 -10.78
CA ASP A 20 -12.59 16.71 -10.17
C ASP A 20 -11.70 15.71 -9.42
N ARG A 21 -12.10 15.35 -8.19
CA ARG A 21 -11.38 14.36 -7.39
C ARG A 21 -11.67 12.95 -7.89
N ILE A 22 -10.65 12.25 -8.37
CA ILE A 22 -10.74 10.88 -8.89
C ILE A 22 -10.55 9.85 -7.77
N ARG A 23 -9.59 10.09 -6.88
CA ARG A 23 -9.23 9.21 -5.76
C ARG A 23 -8.95 10.02 -4.51
N GLN A 24 -9.16 9.39 -3.36
CA GLN A 24 -8.78 9.90 -2.06
C GLN A 24 -8.30 8.72 -1.20
N TRP A 25 -7.27 8.98 -0.42
CA TRP A 25 -6.82 8.12 0.66
C TRP A 25 -6.63 8.98 1.92
N VAL A 26 -6.99 8.42 3.08
CA VAL A 26 -6.84 9.05 4.39
C VAL A 26 -6.01 8.14 5.30
N PRO A 27 -5.19 8.69 6.21
CA PRO A 27 -4.45 7.91 7.19
C PRO A 27 -5.36 6.98 7.99
N GLN A 28 -4.96 5.71 8.08
CA GLN A 28 -5.70 4.65 8.75
C GLN A 28 -4.76 3.47 9.08
N ASP A 29 -5.13 2.69 10.10
CA ASP A 29 -4.44 1.47 10.53
C ASP A 29 -2.91 1.65 10.66
N ALA A 30 -2.15 0.94 9.82
CA ALA A 30 -0.68 0.90 9.82
C ALA A 30 0.00 2.19 9.36
N LEU A 31 -0.76 3.14 8.79
CA LEU A 31 -0.31 4.46 8.36
C LEU A 31 -1.28 5.52 8.89
N SER A 32 -1.32 5.69 10.20
CA SER A 32 -2.25 6.58 10.91
C SER A 32 -1.66 7.95 11.25
N ALA A 33 -0.33 8.11 11.22
CA ALA A 33 0.30 9.40 11.43
C ALA A 33 -0.02 10.41 10.30
N PRO A 34 0.15 11.72 10.53
CA PRO A 34 -0.05 12.69 9.46
C PRO A 34 1.04 12.57 8.38
N ILE A 35 0.66 12.90 7.14
CA ILE A 35 1.54 12.88 5.97
C ILE A 35 2.48 14.08 6.03
N SER A 36 3.78 13.83 5.87
CA SER A 36 4.80 14.89 5.79
C SER A 36 5.09 15.31 4.35
N TYR A 37 5.10 14.37 3.40
CA TYR A 37 5.36 14.63 1.98
C TYR A 37 4.85 13.49 1.10
N ALA A 38 4.62 13.75 -0.19
CA ALA A 38 4.45 12.69 -1.17
C ALA A 38 4.87 13.09 -2.59
N ALA A 39 5.26 12.12 -3.41
CA ALA A 39 5.64 12.32 -4.80
C ALA A 39 5.24 11.12 -5.69
N TYR A 40 5.04 11.38 -6.98
CA TYR A 40 4.91 10.31 -7.98
C TYR A 40 6.26 9.65 -8.28
N SER A 41 6.23 8.36 -8.66
CA SER A 41 7.33 7.74 -9.41
C SER A 41 7.48 8.35 -10.80
N CYS A 42 8.64 8.16 -11.44
CA CYS A 42 8.94 8.71 -12.76
C CYS A 42 7.97 8.24 -13.87
N ASN A 43 7.43 7.02 -13.75
CA ASN A 43 6.43 6.47 -14.67
C ASN A 43 4.98 6.75 -14.26
N SER A 44 4.76 7.53 -13.19
CA SER A 44 3.44 7.88 -12.64
C SER A 44 2.57 6.70 -12.20
N GLN A 45 3.15 5.52 -11.94
CA GLN A 45 2.41 4.33 -11.51
C GLN A 45 2.37 4.18 -9.98
N LEU A 46 3.30 4.80 -9.26
CA LEU A 46 3.37 4.75 -7.80
C LEU A 46 3.31 6.15 -7.20
N VAL A 47 2.79 6.24 -5.97
CA VAL A 47 2.93 7.40 -5.10
C VAL A 47 3.70 6.98 -3.86
N TYR A 48 4.80 7.67 -3.60
CA TYR A 48 5.57 7.57 -2.37
C TYR A 48 5.06 8.61 -1.39
N ALA A 49 4.55 8.20 -0.23
CA ALA A 49 4.14 9.12 0.82
C ALA A 49 4.89 8.82 2.12
N THR A 50 5.37 9.87 2.77
CA THR A 50 6.09 9.80 4.03
C THR A 50 5.25 10.39 5.16
N PHE A 51 5.51 9.92 6.37
CA PHE A 51 4.70 10.23 7.54
C PHE A 51 5.59 10.74 8.68
N TYR A 52 5.02 11.54 9.58
CA TYR A 52 5.75 12.14 10.73
C TYR A 52 6.25 11.10 11.75
N ASP A 53 5.71 9.88 11.75
CA ASP A 53 6.19 8.76 12.56
C ASP A 53 7.32 7.97 11.90
N GLY A 54 7.81 8.42 10.73
CA GLY A 54 8.84 7.78 9.94
C GLY A 54 8.37 6.59 9.11
N ASN A 55 7.07 6.31 9.04
CA ASN A 55 6.60 5.33 8.07
C ASN A 55 6.67 5.91 6.65
N ILE A 56 6.80 5.01 5.68
CA ILE A 56 6.69 5.35 4.26
C ILE A 56 5.67 4.39 3.64
N GLY A 57 4.65 4.94 3.02
CA GLY A 57 3.67 4.19 2.25
C GLY A 57 3.99 4.29 0.75
N VAL A 58 3.98 3.14 0.08
CA VAL A 58 4.02 3.07 -1.38
C VAL A 58 2.64 2.69 -1.87
N PHE A 59 2.02 3.59 -2.62
CA PHE A 59 0.65 3.47 -3.10
C PHE A 59 0.61 3.25 -4.60
N ASP A 60 -0.38 2.49 -5.04
CA ASP A 60 -0.76 2.41 -6.44
C ASP A 60 -1.38 3.75 -6.90
N ALA A 61 -0.85 4.37 -7.95
CA ALA A 61 -1.31 5.69 -8.40
C ALA A 61 -2.71 5.68 -9.06
N ASP A 62 -3.21 4.52 -9.51
CA ASP A 62 -4.53 4.39 -10.12
C ASP A 62 -5.64 4.27 -9.08
N SER A 63 -5.35 3.61 -7.97
CA SER A 63 -6.34 3.29 -6.93
C SER A 63 -6.11 3.99 -5.59
N LEU A 64 -4.93 4.58 -5.36
CA LEU A 64 -4.43 4.99 -4.04
C LEU A 64 -4.52 3.87 -2.98
N ARG A 65 -4.45 2.61 -3.41
CA ARG A 65 -4.35 1.49 -2.47
C ARG A 65 -2.92 1.35 -2.01
N LEU A 66 -2.73 1.19 -0.70
CA LEU A 66 -1.44 0.90 -0.12
C LEU A 66 -0.95 -0.43 -0.66
N ARG A 67 0.21 -0.41 -1.30
CA ARG A 67 0.86 -1.61 -1.82
C ARG A 67 1.90 -2.16 -0.87
N CYS A 68 2.65 -1.27 -0.21
CA CYS A 68 3.67 -1.64 0.77
C CYS A 68 3.87 -0.53 1.79
N ARG A 69 4.15 -0.94 3.04
CA ARG A 69 4.60 -0.07 4.11
C ARG A 69 6.05 -0.38 4.43
N ILE A 70 6.88 0.65 4.42
CA ILE A 70 8.28 0.60 4.83
C ILE A 70 8.36 1.23 6.21
N ALA A 71 8.75 0.41 7.20
CA ALA A 71 8.90 0.87 8.58
C ALA A 71 10.20 1.68 8.74
N PRO A 72 10.27 2.62 9.70
CA PRO A 72 11.48 3.39 10.00
C PRO A 72 12.72 2.51 10.21
N SER A 73 12.54 1.34 10.84
CA SER A 73 13.61 0.36 11.09
C SER A 73 14.27 -0.22 9.85
N ALA A 74 13.66 -0.07 8.66
CA ALA A 74 14.25 -0.53 7.40
C ALA A 74 15.32 0.43 6.86
N TYR A 75 15.31 1.70 7.27
CA TYR A 75 16.19 2.74 6.70
C TYR A 75 16.87 3.64 7.74
N LEU A 76 16.42 3.60 9.00
CA LEU A 76 17.06 4.25 10.14
C LEU A 76 17.96 3.29 10.90
N SER A 77 19.04 3.84 11.48
CA SER A 77 19.90 3.09 12.40
C SER A 77 19.25 2.96 13.77
N GLN A 78 19.66 1.95 14.55
CA GLN A 78 19.17 1.76 15.91
C GLN A 78 19.43 2.98 16.81
N ALA A 79 20.54 3.69 16.59
CA ALA A 79 20.86 4.91 17.31
C ALA A 79 19.86 6.05 16.98
N ALA A 80 19.45 6.18 15.72
CA ALA A 80 18.44 7.17 15.32
C ALA A 80 17.04 6.83 15.86
N LEU A 81 16.68 5.55 15.91
CA LEU A 81 15.40 5.07 16.46
C LEU A 81 15.29 5.26 17.98
N ASN A 82 16.41 5.09 18.69
CA ASN A 82 16.46 5.21 20.15
C ASN A 82 16.83 6.63 20.63
N GLY A 83 17.05 7.56 19.70
CA GLY A 83 17.40 8.94 20.02
C GLY A 83 16.25 9.68 20.72
N SER A 84 16.60 10.77 21.42
CA SER A 84 15.59 11.64 22.05
C SER A 84 14.80 12.49 21.07
N GLN A 85 15.29 12.65 19.84
CA GLN A 85 14.62 13.38 18.75
C GLN A 85 14.06 12.39 17.74
N SER A 86 12.77 12.52 17.42
CA SER A 86 12.12 11.71 16.39
C SER A 86 12.61 12.10 15.00
N VAL A 87 13.37 11.20 14.36
CA VAL A 87 13.82 11.36 12.97
C VAL A 87 12.74 10.88 12.01
N HIS A 88 12.28 11.75 11.10
CA HIS A 88 11.30 11.40 10.08
C HIS A 88 11.60 12.07 8.74
N PRO A 89 11.02 11.59 7.62
CA PRO A 89 11.20 12.21 6.32
C PRO A 89 10.44 13.53 6.16
N LEU A 90 11.10 14.51 5.53
CA LEU A 90 10.50 15.81 5.16
C LEU A 90 10.24 15.93 3.66
N VAL A 91 11.01 15.23 2.84
CA VAL A 91 10.94 15.32 1.37
C VAL A 91 11.20 13.96 0.73
N VAL A 92 10.63 13.76 -0.45
CA VAL A 92 10.85 12.60 -1.31
C VAL A 92 11.29 13.06 -2.69
N ALA A 93 12.32 12.41 -3.24
CA ALA A 93 12.73 12.56 -4.63
C ALA A 93 12.69 11.19 -5.33
N ALA A 94 11.83 11.05 -6.34
CA ALA A 94 11.78 9.84 -7.15
C ALA A 94 12.99 9.76 -8.08
N ASN A 95 13.53 8.56 -8.29
CA ASN A 95 14.57 8.35 -9.29
C ASN A 95 13.97 8.57 -10.69
N PRO A 96 14.61 9.36 -11.57
CA PRO A 96 14.08 9.66 -12.90
C PRO A 96 14.12 8.47 -13.89
N LEU A 97 14.94 7.45 -13.63
CA LEU A 97 15.16 6.30 -14.51
C LEU A 97 14.56 5.00 -13.96
N ASP A 98 14.51 4.85 -12.64
CA ASP A 98 13.96 3.67 -11.98
C ASP A 98 12.68 4.02 -11.21
N PRO A 99 11.50 3.53 -11.64
CA PRO A 99 10.24 3.87 -10.99
C PRO A 99 10.13 3.32 -9.57
N ASN A 100 10.92 2.31 -9.19
CA ASN A 100 10.90 1.66 -7.89
C ASN A 100 11.97 2.18 -6.93
N GLN A 101 12.74 3.20 -7.33
CA GLN A 101 13.76 3.79 -6.47
C GLN A 101 13.43 5.25 -6.14
N PHE A 102 13.65 5.62 -4.88
CA PHE A 102 13.47 6.99 -4.43
C PHE A 102 14.43 7.33 -3.27
N ALA A 103 14.64 8.62 -3.04
CA ALA A 103 15.40 9.12 -1.92
C ALA A 103 14.50 9.89 -0.96
N VAL A 104 14.75 9.75 0.34
CA VAL A 104 14.12 10.53 1.39
C VAL A 104 15.13 11.41 2.11
N GLY A 105 14.79 12.69 2.30
CA GLY A 105 15.54 13.61 3.15
C GLY A 105 14.92 13.66 4.54
N LEU A 106 15.73 13.49 5.58
CA LEU A 106 15.29 13.36 6.96
C LEU A 106 15.50 14.65 7.76
N THR A 107 14.82 14.78 8.90
CA THR A 107 14.96 15.94 9.81
C THR A 107 16.35 16.15 10.39
N ASP A 108 17.18 15.11 10.45
CA ASP A 108 18.57 15.16 10.92
C ASP A 108 19.56 15.57 9.80
N GLY A 109 19.06 15.90 8.62
CA GLY A 109 19.85 16.28 7.45
C GLY A 109 20.43 15.09 6.67
N SER A 110 20.21 13.85 7.11
CA SER A 110 20.64 12.67 6.37
C SER A 110 19.70 12.34 5.21
N VAL A 111 20.23 11.62 4.22
CA VAL A 111 19.49 11.15 3.04
C VAL A 111 19.57 9.63 2.97
N LYS A 112 18.45 8.98 2.66
CA LYS A 112 18.38 7.53 2.46
C LYS A 112 17.79 7.22 1.09
N VAL A 113 18.51 6.44 0.29
CA VAL A 113 18.01 5.87 -0.96
C VAL A 113 17.34 4.55 -0.64
N ILE A 114 16.13 4.37 -1.15
CA ILE A 114 15.25 3.24 -0.87
C ILE A 114 14.81 2.65 -2.20
N GLU A 115 14.94 1.34 -2.31
CA GLU A 115 14.47 0.54 -3.43
C GLU A 115 13.67 -0.62 -2.86
N PRO A 116 12.33 -0.49 -2.76
CA PRO A 116 11.49 -1.56 -2.26
C PRO A 116 11.54 -2.69 -3.29
N THR A 117 12.11 -3.82 -2.89
CA THR A 117 12.05 -5.03 -3.72
C THR A 117 10.59 -5.44 -3.86
N GLU A 118 10.15 -5.66 -5.11
CA GLU A 118 8.86 -6.28 -5.38
C GLU A 118 8.93 -7.71 -4.86
N SER A 119 8.58 -7.91 -3.58
CA SER A 119 8.96 -9.16 -2.93
C SER A 119 8.34 -10.38 -3.60
N GLU A 120 7.14 -10.31 -4.19
CA GLU A 120 6.48 -11.47 -4.82
C GLU A 120 5.35 -11.11 -5.82
N GLY A 121 5.38 -9.98 -6.54
CA GLY A 121 4.29 -9.62 -7.49
C GLY A 121 2.89 -9.48 -6.86
N LYS A 122 2.80 -9.36 -5.52
CA LYS A 122 1.58 -9.49 -4.71
C LYS A 122 1.16 -8.23 -3.99
N TRP A 123 1.63 -7.09 -4.45
CA TRP A 123 1.23 -5.80 -3.91
C TRP A 123 -0.23 -5.55 -4.30
N GLY A 124 -1.16 -5.75 -3.35
CA GLY A 124 -2.61 -5.65 -3.59
C GLY A 124 -3.41 -6.94 -3.40
N SER A 125 -2.80 -8.02 -2.90
CA SER A 125 -3.61 -9.13 -2.38
C SER A 125 -4.32 -8.66 -1.10
N SER A 126 -5.66 -8.65 -1.14
CA SER A 126 -6.48 -8.49 0.06
C SER A 126 -6.00 -9.46 1.15
N PRO A 127 -6.01 -9.10 2.44
CA PRO A 127 -5.75 -10.08 3.48
C PRO A 127 -6.67 -11.29 3.26
N PRO A 128 -6.19 -12.53 3.45
CA PRO A 128 -7.07 -13.70 3.38
C PRO A 128 -8.22 -13.45 4.35
N MET A 129 -9.46 -13.55 3.86
CA MET A 129 -10.63 -13.54 4.74
C MET A 129 -10.40 -14.64 5.76
N ASP A 130 -10.28 -14.27 7.03
CA ASP A 130 -10.19 -15.23 8.12
C ASP A 130 -11.49 -16.03 8.05
N ASN A 131 -11.35 -17.30 7.67
CA ASN A 131 -12.48 -18.18 7.41
C ASN A 131 -13.06 -18.51 8.79
N GLY A 132 -13.95 -17.64 9.26
CA GLY A 132 -14.61 -17.76 10.53
C GLY A 132 -15.13 -19.17 10.71
N ILE A 133 -14.61 -19.83 11.75
CA ILE A 133 -15.10 -21.12 12.22
C ILE A 133 -16.56 -20.90 12.65
N LEU A 134 -17.50 -21.11 11.73
CA LEU A 134 -18.90 -21.31 12.06
C LEU A 134 -19.10 -22.81 12.29
N ASN A 135 -18.66 -23.28 13.46
CA ASN A 135 -18.96 -24.63 13.90
C ASN A 135 -20.38 -24.64 14.48
N GLY A 136 -21.37 -25.05 13.68
CA GLY A 136 -22.72 -25.17 14.18
C GLY A 136 -23.76 -25.55 13.13
N ARG A 137 -24.07 -26.86 13.11
CA ARG A 137 -25.30 -27.51 12.60
C ARG A 137 -25.25 -28.06 11.18
N THR A 138 -24.96 -29.36 11.14
CA THR A 138 -25.65 -30.42 10.38
C THR A 138 -26.68 -29.97 9.35
N ALA A 139 -26.38 -30.25 8.08
CA ALA A 139 -27.37 -30.72 7.13
C ALA A 139 -26.69 -31.72 6.19
N SER A 140 -27.07 -32.99 6.34
CA SER A 140 -26.68 -34.12 5.50
C SER A 140 -27.10 -33.88 4.06
N SER A 141 -26.26 -34.25 3.08
CA SER A 141 -26.69 -34.65 1.74
C SER A 141 -25.57 -35.47 1.10
N SER A 142 -25.75 -36.79 1.14
CA SER A 142 -24.95 -37.79 0.44
C SER A 142 -25.26 -37.78 -1.06
N THR A 143 -24.23 -37.70 -1.90
CA THR A 143 -24.33 -38.09 -3.32
C THR A 143 -23.29 -39.17 -3.60
N THR A 144 -23.73 -40.42 -3.58
CA THR A 144 -23.01 -41.57 -4.12
C THR A 144 -23.29 -41.72 -5.61
N SER A 145 -22.23 -42.14 -6.29
CA SER A 145 -22.02 -42.26 -7.73
C SER A 145 -22.68 -43.47 -8.40
N ASN A 146 -22.93 -43.29 -9.70
CA ASN A 146 -22.91 -44.26 -10.82
C ASN A 146 -24.02 -45.33 -10.92
N HIS A 147 -24.76 -45.32 -12.05
CA HIS A 147 -24.63 -46.33 -13.13
C HIS A 147 -25.51 -45.97 -14.34
N THR A 148 -25.01 -46.35 -15.52
CA THR A 148 -25.56 -46.23 -16.88
C THR A 148 -26.80 -47.12 -17.13
N PRO A 149 -27.58 -46.86 -18.20
CA PRO A 149 -28.93 -47.38 -18.38
C PRO A 149 -28.96 -48.72 -19.12
N ASP A 150 -29.99 -49.54 -18.87
CA ASP A 150 -30.50 -50.45 -19.89
C ASP A 150 -32.03 -50.68 -19.76
N GLN A 151 -32.61 -51.03 -20.91
CA GLN A 151 -34.02 -51.19 -21.29
C GLN A 151 -34.86 -52.11 -20.34
N THR A 152 -36.19 -52.19 -20.35
CA THR A 152 -37.16 -52.34 -21.47
C THR A 152 -38.60 -52.33 -20.90
N GLN A 153 -39.59 -51.89 -21.71
CA GLN A 153 -41.03 -52.29 -21.76
C GLN A 153 -41.75 -52.64 -20.45
N ARG A 154 -42.87 -52.01 -20.07
CA ARG A 154 -44.11 -51.77 -20.84
C ARG A 154 -45.02 -50.85 -20.02
#